data_AF-A0A6J6FIV8-F1
#
_entry.id   AF-A0A6J6FIV8-F1
#
_cell.length_a   1.000
_cell.length_b   1.000
_cell.length_c   1.000
_cell.angle_alpha   90.00
_cell.angle_beta   90.00
_cell.angle_gamma   90.00
#
_symmetry.space_group_name_H-M   'P 1'
#
loop_
_entity.id
_entity.type
_entity.pdbx_description
1 polymer ?
#
loop_
_entity_poly.entity_id
_entity_poly.type
_entity_poly.pdbx_seq_one_letter_code
_entity_poly.pdbx_strand_id
1 'polypeptide(L)' 'MIEDTIKILDKVGNGLRHGRHPSGVEAERLGRVLRGIAGQLEA' A
#
# COMPACT_ATOMS: atom_id res chain seq x y z
N MET A 1 -6.63 -0.94 -11.50
CA MET A 1 -5.15 -0.93 -11.32
C MET A 1 -4.65 0.32 -10.61
N ILE A 2 -4.76 1.52 -11.21
CA ILE A 2 -4.40 2.77 -10.51
C ILE A 2 -5.38 3.08 -9.37
N GLU A 3 -6.69 2.91 -9.59
CA GLU A 3 -7.71 3.13 -8.56
C GLU A 3 -7.55 2.20 -7.35
N ASP A 4 -7.25 0.92 -7.58
CA ASP A 4 -7.01 -0.06 -6.50
C ASP A 4 -5.75 0.28 -5.70
N THR A 5 -4.72 0.81 -6.38
CA THR A 5 -3.49 1.30 -5.75
C THR A 5 -3.76 2.50 -4.85
N ILE A 6 -4.52 3.48 -5.35
CA ILE A 6 -4.89 4.67 -4.59
C ILE A 6 -5.70 4.29 -3.35
N LYS A 7 -6.66 3.36 -3.48
CA LYS A 7 -7.47 2.88 -2.34
C LYS A 7 -6.62 2.22 -1.25
N ILE A 8 -5.62 1.43 -1.64
CA ILE A 8 -4.71 0.78 -0.68
C ILE A 8 -3.86 1.83 0.04
N LEU A 9 -3.29 2.79 -0.70
CA LEU A 9 -2.50 3.87 -0.13
C LEU A 9 -3.33 4.77 0.80
N ASP A 10 -4.56 5.10 0.43
CA ASP A 10 -5.45 5.93 1.24
C ASP A 10 -5.83 5.23 2.55
N LYS A 11 -6.18 3.94 2.50
CA LYS A 11 -6.48 3.15 3.69
C LYS A 11 -5.32 3.15 4.69
N VAL A 12 -4.09 2.93 4.20
CA VAL A 12 -2.89 2.88 5.05
C VAL A 12 -2.55 4.28 5.57
N GLY A 13 -2.59 5.30 4.71
CA GLY A 13 -2.34 6.69 5.08
C GLY A 13 -3.33 7.20 6.14
N ASN A 14 -4.60 6.86 6.01
CA ASN A 14 -5.61 7.20 7.03
C ASN A 14 -5.38 6.43 8.32
N GLY A 15 -4.96 5.17 8.28
CA GLY A 15 -4.52 4.44 9.47
C GLY A 15 -3.39 5.17 10.21
N LEU A 16 -2.32 5.49 9.49
CA LEU A 16 -1.14 6.16 10.02
C LEU A 16 -1.45 7.54 10.61
N ARG A 17 -2.31 8.34 9.97
CA ARG A 17 -2.76 9.64 10.49
C ARG A 17 -3.49 9.54 11.83
N HIS A 18 -4.12 8.40 12.11
CA HIS A 18 -4.83 8.14 13.36
C HIS A 18 -3.99 7.32 14.35
N GLY A 19 -2.66 7.21 14.14
CA GLY A 19 -1.75 6.45 14.99
C GLY A 19 -1.89 4.92 14.88
N ARG A 20 -2.65 4.42 13.90
CA ARG A 20 -2.81 2.99 13.63
C ARG A 20 -1.79 2.54 12.61
N HIS A 21 -0.75 1.87 13.08
CA HIS A 21 0.20 1.21 12.22
C HIS A 21 -0.34 -0.12 11.72
N PRO A 22 -0.12 -0.48 10.44
CA PRO A 22 -0.42 -1.81 9.95
C PRO A 22 0.39 -2.85 10.73
N SER A 23 -0.20 -4.03 10.93
CA SER A 23 0.52 -5.18 11.47
C SER A 23 1.69 -5.59 10.56
N GLY A 24 2.68 -6.33 11.08
CA GLY A 24 3.85 -6.75 10.29
C GLY A 24 3.47 -7.50 9.00
N VAL A 25 2.43 -8.35 9.07
CA VAL A 25 1.90 -9.09 7.92
C VAL A 25 1.25 -8.15 6.89
N GLU A 26 0.48 -7.17 7.35
CA GLU A 26 -0.14 -6.18 6.47
C GLU A 26 0.91 -5.27 5.81
N ALA A 27 1.94 -4.87 6.54
CA ALA A 27 3.05 -4.09 6.04
C ALA A 27 3.85 -4.86 4.97
N GLU A 28 4.10 -6.16 5.19
CA GLU A 28 4.77 -7.00 4.20
C GLU A 28 3.93 -7.14 2.92
N ARG A 29 2.62 -7.41 3.06
CA ARG A 29 1.70 -7.51 1.93
C ARG A 29 1.63 -6.20 1.15
N LEU A 30 1.52 -5.07 1.85
CA LEU A 30 1.54 -3.74 1.25
C LEU A 30 2.83 -3.53 0.45
N GLY A 31 3.98 -3.86 1.03
CA GLY A 31 5.28 -3.73 0.35
C GLY A 31 5.39 -4.57 -0.93
N ARG A 32 4.83 -5.80 -0.94
CA ARG A 32 4.79 -6.64 -2.16
C ARG A 32 3.93 -6.01 -3.25
N VAL A 33 2.77 -5.47 -2.89
CA VAL A 33 1.86 -4.79 -3.85
C VAL A 33 2.53 -3.55 -4.44
N LEU A 34 3.15 -2.70 -3.61
CA LEU A 34 3.86 -1.51 -4.07
C LEU A 34 5.02 -1.83 -5.01
N ARG A 35 5.80 -2.88 -4.72
CA ARG A 35 6.87 -3.36 -5.61
C ARG A 35 6.32 -3.91 -6.93
N GLY A 36 5.21 -4.64 -6.90
CA GLY A 36 4.55 -5.13 -8.11
C GLY A 36 4.10 -3.99 -9.03
N ILE A 37 3.53 -2.93 -8.44
CA ILE A 37 3.10 -1.74 -9.19
C ILE A 37 4.31 -0.99 -9.76
N ALA A 38 5.38 -0.82 -8.97
CA ALA A 38 6.61 -0.20 -9.45
C ALA A 38 7.16 -0.93 -10.69
N GLY A 39 7.20 -2.26 -10.65
CA GLY A 39 7.61 -3.07 -11.82
C GLY A 39 6.67 -2.96 -13.03
N GLN A 40 5.39 -2.63 -12.83
CA GLN A 40 4.45 -2.36 -13.93
C GLN A 40 4.58 -0.95 -14.51
N LEU A 41 5.07 0.01 -13.72
CA LEU A 41 5.28 1.40 -14.16
C LEU A 41 6.62 1.59 -14.89
N GLU A 42 7.61 0.74 -14.61
CA GLU A 42 8.93 0.75 -15.26
C GLU A 42 8.95 0.00 -16.61
N ALA A 43 7.91 -0.76 -16.94
CA ALA A 43 7.76 -1.55 -18.17
C ALA A 43 7.03 -0.77 -19.28
#